data_AF-A0A8J7EGE7-F1
#
_entry.id   AF-A0A8J7EGE7-F1
#
_cell.length_a   1.000
_cell.length_b   1.000
_cell.length_c   1.000
_cell.angle_alpha   90.00
_cell.angle_beta   90.00
_cell.angle_gamma   90.00
#
_symmetry.space_group_name_H-M   'P 1'
#
loop_
_entity.id
_entity.type
_entity.pdbx_description
1 polymer ?
#
loop_
_entity_poly.entity_id
_entity_poly.type
_entity_poly.pdbx_seq_one_letter_code
_entity_poly.pdbx_strand_id
1 'polypeptide(L)' 'MTVPLFNPRNQVWHEHFVWSENGVEVLGKSACGRATVVALRVNNPLAKAVRRNWVKAGWHPPDEAPESL' A
#
# COMPACT_ATOMS: atom_id res chain seq x y z
N MET A 1 -20.46 -13.23 0.95
CA MET A 1 -19.89 -12.62 -0.26
C MET A 1 -18.38 -12.61 -0.11
N THR A 2 -17.63 -13.15 -1.08
CA THR A 2 -16.15 -13.16 -1.07
C THR A 2 -15.62 -12.07 -1.99
N VAL A 3 -14.53 -11.41 -1.60
CA VAL A 3 -13.85 -10.38 -2.41
C VAL A 3 -12.48 -10.90 -2.83
N PRO A 4 -12.11 -10.84 -4.13
CA PRO A 4 -10.78 -11.26 -4.57
C PRO A 4 -9.69 -10.34 -4.00
N LEU A 5 -8.50 -10.89 -3.80
CA LEU A 5 -7.32 -10.11 -3.43
C LEU A 5 -6.73 -9.41 -4.66
N PHE A 6 -5.93 -8.37 -4.41
CA PHE A 6 -5.28 -7.59 -5.44
C PHE A 6 -4.30 -8.44 -6.28
N ASN A 7 -4.38 -8.29 -7.60
CA ASN A 7 -3.48 -8.91 -8.55
C ASN A 7 -2.59 -7.83 -9.21
N PRO A 8 -1.33 -7.69 -8.77
CA PRO A 8 -0.43 -6.64 -9.27
C PRO A 8 -0.07 -6.79 -10.76
N ARG A 9 -0.38 -7.93 -11.41
CA ARG A 9 -0.14 -8.09 -12.85
C ARG A 9 -1.22 -7.46 -13.71
N ASN A 10 -2.43 -7.27 -13.17
CA ASN A 10 -3.62 -6.89 -13.93
C ASN A 10 -4.33 -5.66 -13.35
N GLN A 11 -3.88 -5.12 -12.21
CA GLN A 11 -4.57 -4.06 -11.49
C GLN A 11 -3.61 -2.93 -11.13
N VAL A 12 -4.09 -1.69 -11.26
CA VAL A 12 -3.32 -0.48 -10.98
C VAL A 12 -3.30 -0.22 -9.47
N TRP A 13 -2.11 -0.01 -8.90
CA TRP A 13 -1.96 0.15 -7.44
C TRP A 13 -2.78 1.33 -6.90
N HIS A 14 -2.71 2.49 -7.54
CA HIS A 14 -3.35 3.74 -7.09
C HIS A 14 -4.88 3.72 -7.13
N GLU A 15 -5.49 2.78 -7.86
CA GLU A 15 -6.95 2.57 -7.83
C GLU A 15 -7.39 1.82 -6.56
N HIS A 16 -6.52 0.97 -6.03
CA HIS A 16 -6.83 0.07 -4.93
C HIS A 16 -6.26 0.53 -3.58
N PHE A 17 -5.16 1.27 -3.60
CA PHE A 17 -4.40 1.63 -2.40
C PHE A 17 -3.95 3.09 -2.42
N VAL A 18 -3.66 3.60 -1.23
CA VAL A 18 -2.95 4.87 -0.99
C VAL A 18 -2.08 4.72 0.25
N TRP A 19 -1.00 5.48 0.33
CA TRP A 19 -0.22 5.59 1.57
C TRP A 19 -0.96 6.48 2.58
N SER A 20 -0.85 6.16 3.87
CA SER A 20 -1.24 7.11 4.93
C SER A 20 -0.39 8.38 4.85
N GLU A 21 -0.87 9.49 5.41
CA GLU A 21 -0.17 10.78 5.36
C GLU A 21 1.28 10.71 5.88
N ASN A 22 1.54 9.84 6.86
CA ASN A 22 2.88 9.62 7.41
C ASN A 22 3.72 8.58 6.63
N GLY A 23 3.22 8.03 5.52
CA GLY A 23 3.90 7.03 4.68
C GLY A 23 4.07 5.65 5.31
N VAL A 24 3.48 5.36 6.49
CA VAL A 24 3.77 4.09 7.20
C VAL A 24 2.81 2.97 6.81
N GLU A 25 1.56 3.29 6.51
CA GLU A 25 0.49 2.32 6.31
C GLU A 25 -0.05 2.37 4.89
N VAL A 26 -0.36 1.19 4.34
CA VAL A 26 -1.12 1.07 3.10
C VAL A 26 -2.60 1.05 3.46
N LEU A 27 -3.36 2.00 2.93
CA LEU A 27 -4.79 2.13 3.12
C LEU A 27 -5.52 1.62 1.87
N GLY A 28 -6.52 0.74 2.04
CA GLY A 28 -7.31 0.22 0.93
C GLY A 28 -8.43 1.17 0.53
N LYS A 29 -8.40 1.69 -0.72
CA LYS A 29 -9.44 2.56 -1.31
C LYS A 29 -10.68 1.75 -1.73
N SER A 30 -10.46 0.59 -2.33
CA SER A 30 -11.52 -0.29 -2.84
C SER A 30 -11.79 -1.49 -1.91
N ALA A 31 -12.88 -2.22 -2.13
CA ALA A 31 -13.19 -3.43 -1.36
C ALA A 31 -12.07 -4.49 -1.51
N CYS A 32 -11.55 -4.67 -2.72
CA CYS A 32 -10.38 -5.52 -3.00
C CYS A 32 -9.14 -5.03 -2.24
N GLY A 33 -8.86 -3.72 -2.23
CA GLY A 33 -7.73 -3.16 -1.50
C GLY A 33 -7.82 -3.40 0.01
N ARG A 34 -8.99 -3.12 0.62
CA ARG A 34 -9.23 -3.37 2.05
C ARG A 34 -9.09 -4.85 2.40
N ALA A 35 -9.69 -5.74 1.61
CA ALA A 35 -9.56 -7.18 1.79
C ALA A 35 -8.10 -7.63 1.72
N THR A 36 -7.32 -7.10 0.77
CA THR A 36 -5.89 -7.39 0.59
C THR A 36 -5.06 -6.95 1.79
N VAL A 37 -5.26 -5.72 2.30
CA VAL A 37 -4.52 -5.20 3.46
C VAL A 37 -4.68 -6.12 4.67
N VAL A 38 -5.91 -6.57 4.93
CA VAL A 38 -6.24 -7.47 6.05
C VAL A 38 -5.72 -8.88 5.80
N ALA A 39 -6.11 -9.49 4.68
CA ALA A 39 -5.82 -10.90 4.40
C ALA A 39 -4.31 -11.18 4.27
N LEU A 40 -3.56 -10.27 3.67
CA LEU A 40 -2.11 -10.41 3.49
C LEU A 40 -1.28 -9.74 4.59
N ARG A 41 -1.94 -9.13 5.59
CA ARG A 41 -1.26 -8.43 6.69
C ARG A 41 -0.22 -7.42 6.19
N VAL A 42 -0.59 -6.62 5.18
CA VAL A 42 0.29 -5.64 4.51
C VAL A 42 0.90 -4.63 5.49
N ASN A 43 0.18 -4.32 6.57
CA ASN A 43 0.59 -3.41 7.64
C ASN A 43 1.03 -4.15 8.92
N ASN A 44 1.67 -5.32 8.78
CA ASN A 44 2.20 -6.03 9.95
C ASN A 44 3.24 -5.17 10.71
N PRO A 45 3.46 -5.45 12.02
CA PRO A 45 4.31 -4.60 12.86
C PRO A 45 5.74 -4.40 12.33
N LEU A 46 6.33 -5.43 11.72
CA LEU A 46 7.68 -5.36 11.15
C LEU A 46 7.71 -4.42 9.94
N ALA A 47 6.77 -4.56 9.00
CA ALA A 47 6.65 -3.67 7.85
C ALA A 47 6.50 -2.20 8.27
N LYS A 48 5.67 -1.93 9.30
CA LYS A 48 5.51 -0.58 9.85
C LYS A 48 6.79 -0.05 10.49
N ALA A 49 7.53 -0.89 11.21
CA ALA A 49 8.79 -0.49 11.83
C ALA A 49 9.85 -0.11 10.77
N VAL A 50 9.98 -0.90 9.70
CA VAL A 50 10.90 -0.63 8.60
C VAL A 50 10.51 0.65 7.85
N ARG A 51 9.24 0.80 7.47
CA ARG A 51 8.76 2.00 6.76
C ARG A 51 8.94 3.29 7.56
N ARG A 52 8.77 3.26 8.89
CA ARG A 52 9.07 4.43 9.74
C ARG A 52 10.53 4.88 9.62
N ASN A 53 11.47 3.95 9.50
CA ASN A 53 12.88 4.29 9.33
C ASN A 53 13.15 4.83 7.92
N TRP A 54 12.49 4.30 6.90
CA TRP A 54 12.60 4.83 5.53
C TRP A 54 12.02 6.24 5.39
N VAL A 55 10.89 6.52 6.03
CA VAL A 55 10.31 7.87 6.10
C VAL A 55 11.28 8.84 6.78
N LYS A 56 11.90 8.44 7.90
CA LYS A 56 12.94 9.25 8.57
C LYS A 56 14.17 9.48 7.69
N ALA A 57 14.51 8.53 6.83
CA ALA A 57 15.62 8.63 5.89
C ALA A 57 15.26 9.38 4.59
N GLY A 58 13.99 9.77 4.39
CA GLY A 58 13.52 10.42 3.17
C GLY A 58 13.39 9.49 1.96
N TRP A 59 13.36 8.17 2.15
CA TRP A 59 13.22 7.19 1.05
C TRP A 59 11.77 6.81 0.74
N HIS A 60 10.82 7.26 1.57
CA HIS A 60 9.43 6.83 1.53
C HIS A 60 8.48 7.91 2.08
N PRO A 61 7.23 8.04 1.56
CA PRO A 61 6.63 7.29 0.44
C PRO A 61 7.38 7.55 -0.89
N PRO A 62 7.28 6.65 -1.89
CA PRO A 62 7.74 7.00 -3.22
C PRO A 62 6.99 8.25 -3.67
N ASP A 63 7.69 9.19 -4.30
CA ASP A 63 7.01 10.25 -5.04
C ASP A 63 6.02 9.58 -5.99
N GLU A 64 4.83 10.17 -6.16
CA GLU A 64 3.89 9.75 -7.21
C GLU A 64 4.54 10.05 -8.57
N ALA A 65 5.51 9.22 -8.97
CA ALA A 65 6.02 9.22 -10.32
C ALA A 65 4.81 8.88 -11.20
N PRO A 66 4.45 9.70 -12.20
CA PRO A 66 3.44 9.31 -13.15
C PRO A 66 3.85 7.96 -13.74
N GLU A 67 2.96 6.97 -13.67
CA GLU A 67 3.15 5.70 -14.36
C GLU A 67 3.40 6.03 -15.84
N SER A 68 4.61 5.70 -16.33
CA SER A 68 5.17 5.90 -17.68
C SER A 68 5.69 7.31 -18.06
N LEU A 69 7.03 7.39 -18.18
CA LEU A 69 7.65 7.63 -19.49
C LEU A 69 8.09 6.28 -20.06
#